data_AF-A0A0C9RZY2-F1
#
_entry.id   AF-A0A0C9RZY2-F1
#
_cell.length_a   1.000
_cell.length_b   1.000
_cell.length_c   1.000
_cell.angle_alpha   90.00
_cell.angle_beta   90.00
_cell.angle_gamma   90.00
#
_symmetry.space_group_name_H-M   'P 1'
#
loop_
_entity.id
_entity.type
_entity.pdbx_description
1 polymer ?
#
loop_
_entity_poly.entity_id
_entity_poly.type
_entity_poly.pdbx_seq_one_letter_code
_entity_poly.pdbx_strand_id
1 'polypeptide(L)'
;TEEVTDDSIVQDVLGSMQEDPGSDIDAEDDDAPSSREVLDAIDVLRRHASSIGQQDAMQSLWAYERSVRPSLIAKQTQKKVTDYFQRK
;
A
#
# COMPACT_ATOMS: atom_id res chain seq x y z
N THR A 1 17.13 30.08 -37.41
CA THR A 1 16.87 29.55 -36.07
C THR A 1 15.50 30.06 -35.68
N GLU A 2 14.53 29.17 -35.53
CA GLU A 2 13.19 29.57 -35.09
C GLU A 2 13.28 29.99 -33.62
N GLU A 3 12.88 31.23 -33.34
CA GLU A 3 12.87 31.80 -32.00
C GLU A 3 11.58 31.34 -31.31
N VAL A 4 11.72 30.52 -30.27
CA VAL A 4 10.61 30.06 -29.44
C VAL A 4 10.40 31.10 -28.34
N THR A 5 9.24 31.77 -28.37
CA THR A 5 8.85 32.79 -27.40
C THR A 5 8.26 32.16 -26.13
N ASP A 6 8.47 32.79 -24.97
CA ASP A 6 7.99 32.29 -23.68
C ASP A 6 6.46 32.06 -23.65
N ASP A 7 5.69 32.86 -24.41
CA ASP A 7 4.24 32.67 -24.56
C ASP A 7 3.87 31.32 -25.20
N SER A 8 4.72 30.79 -26.10
CA SER A 8 4.53 29.47 -26.70
C SER A 8 4.75 28.35 -25.68
N ILE A 9 5.68 28.54 -24.73
CA ILE A 9 5.95 27.58 -23.66
C ILE A 9 4.78 27.58 -22.66
N VAL A 10 4.24 28.76 -22.34
CA VAL A 10 3.11 28.88 -21.41
C VAL A 10 1.85 28.26 -22.01
N GLN A 11 1.62 28.39 -23.33
CA GLN A 11 0.53 27.67 -24.00
C GLN A 11 0.71 26.16 -24.00
N ASP A 12 1.93 25.65 -24.14
CA ASP A 12 2.20 24.20 -24.10
C ASP A 12 1.94 23.63 -22.70
N VAL A 13 2.30 24.38 -21.65
CA VAL A 13 2.06 24.01 -20.25
C VAL A 13 0.57 24.11 -19.88
N LEU A 14 -0.16 25.12 -20.37
CA LEU A 14 -1.60 25.25 -20.11
C LEU A 14 -2.47 24.34 -21.00
N GLY A 15 -2.05 24.05 -22.23
CA GLY A 15 -2.75 23.19 -23.17
C GLY A 15 -2.74 21.71 -22.78
N SER A 16 -1.83 21.32 -21.88
CA SER A 16 -1.76 19.97 -21.32
C SER A 16 -2.62 19.77 -20.05
N MET A 17 -3.33 20.81 -19.59
CA MET A 17 -4.34 20.73 -18.53
C MET A 17 -5.75 20.55 -19.11
N GLN A 18 -5.88 19.74 -20.17
CA GLN A 18 -7.18 19.19 -20.52
C GLN A 18 -7.41 17.98 -19.62
N GLU A 19 -8.16 18.24 -18.56
CA GLU A 19 -9.01 17.33 -17.80
C GLU A 19 -8.99 15.90 -18.34
N ASP A 20 -8.33 15.00 -17.61
CA ASP A 20 -8.61 13.57 -17.69
C ASP A 20 -9.62 13.22 -16.60
N PRO A 21 -10.95 13.30 -16.84
CA PRO A 21 -11.96 12.74 -15.96
C PRO A 21 -12.03 11.24 -16.25
N GLY A 22 -10.95 10.51 -16.03
CA GLY A 22 -10.83 9.23 -16.73
C GLY A 22 -9.73 8.30 -16.33
N SER A 23 -8.91 8.61 -15.32
CA SER A 23 -8.17 7.54 -14.64
C SER A 23 -9.17 6.75 -13.76
N ASP A 24 -10.07 6.03 -14.43
CA ASP A 24 -10.16 4.59 -14.19
C ASP A 24 -8.70 4.11 -14.22
N ILE A 25 -8.04 4.20 -13.06
CA ILE A 25 -7.16 3.12 -12.66
C ILE A 25 -8.11 1.94 -12.76
N ASP A 26 -8.06 1.28 -13.91
CA ASP A 26 -8.56 -0.07 -14.07
C ASP A 26 -8.00 -0.76 -12.84
N ALA A 27 -8.86 -0.90 -11.83
CA ALA A 27 -8.60 -1.79 -10.74
C ALA A 27 -8.75 -3.15 -11.41
N GLU A 28 -7.73 -3.49 -12.21
CA GLU A 28 -7.31 -4.85 -12.46
C GLU A 28 -7.58 -5.53 -11.13
N ASP A 29 -8.41 -6.57 -11.19
CA ASP A 29 -8.84 -7.36 -10.05
C ASP A 29 -7.57 -8.08 -9.54
N ASP A 30 -6.64 -7.31 -9.00
CA ASP A 30 -5.34 -7.71 -8.51
C ASP A 30 -5.70 -8.48 -7.26
N ASP A 31 -5.73 -9.80 -7.42
CA ASP A 31 -5.99 -10.75 -6.36
C ASP A 31 -5.31 -10.27 -5.08
N ALA A 32 -6.13 -9.95 -4.07
CA ALA A 32 -5.62 -9.34 -2.85
C ALA A 32 -4.47 -10.17 -2.29
N PRO A 33 -3.34 -9.54 -1.90
CA PRO A 33 -2.14 -10.27 -1.52
C PRO A 33 -2.45 -11.22 -0.35
N SER A 34 -1.87 -12.42 -0.41
CA SER A 34 -2.02 -13.41 0.64
C SER A 34 -1.43 -12.87 1.95
N SER A 35 -1.91 -13.40 3.09
CA SER A 35 -1.37 -13.01 4.40
C SER A 35 0.14 -13.19 4.51
N ARG A 36 0.71 -14.16 3.77
CA ARG A 36 2.16 -14.39 3.74
C ARG A 36 2.88 -13.28 3.00
N GLU A 37 2.40 -12.90 1.82
CA GLU A 37 2.99 -11.82 1.02
C GLU A 37 2.98 -10.49 1.77
N VAL A 38 1.90 -10.19 2.48
CA VAL A 38 1.82 -8.98 3.32
C VAL A 38 2.87 -9.00 4.44
N LEU A 39 3.06 -10.13 5.13
CA LEU A 39 4.06 -10.26 6.19
C LEU A 39 5.50 -10.18 5.64
N ASP A 40 5.76 -10.84 4.51
CA ASP A 40 7.07 -10.80 3.85
C ASP A 40 7.42 -9.36 3.41
N ALA A 41 6.44 -8.61 2.87
CA ALA A 41 6.63 -7.20 2.52
C ALA A 41 6.94 -6.31 3.74
N ILE A 42 6.24 -6.52 4.86
CA ILE A 42 6.52 -5.82 6.12
C ILE A 42 7.96 -6.10 6.60
N ASP A 43 8.43 -7.34 6.49
CA ASP A 43 9.78 -7.72 6.87
C ASP A 43 10.86 -7.06 6.00
N VAL A 44 10.62 -6.96 4.69
CA VAL A 44 11.50 -6.23 3.76
C VAL A 44 11.57 -4.75 4.12
N LEU A 45 10.41 -4.10 4.32
CA LEU A 45 10.35 -2.69 4.70
C LEU A 45 11.03 -2.43 6.04
N ARG A 46 10.87 -3.32 7.03
CA ARG A 46 11.55 -3.20 8.33
C ARG A 46 13.06 -3.27 8.17
N ARG A 47 13.57 -4.21 7.37
CA ARG A 47 15.01 -4.36 7.09
C ARG A 47 15.57 -3.13 6.39
N HIS A 48 14.84 -2.61 5.41
CA HIS A 48 15.21 -1.40 4.69
C HIS A 48 15.28 -0.19 5.63
N ALA A 49 14.19 0.09 6.37
CA ALA A 49 14.11 1.19 7.33
C ALA A 49 15.20 1.12 8.42
N SER A 50 15.51 -0.10 8.88
CA SER A 50 16.57 -0.34 9.85
C SER A 50 17.97 -0.06 9.26
N SER A 51 18.19 -0.43 8.00
CA SER A 51 19.47 -0.19 7.30
C SER A 51 19.77 1.30 7.12
N ILE A 52 18.74 2.14 6.94
CA ILE A 52 18.89 3.58 6.75
C ILE A 52 18.79 4.37 8.08
N GLY A 53 18.45 3.71 9.18
CA GLY A 53 18.32 4.34 10.50
C GLY A 53 17.10 5.27 10.65
N GLN A 54 16.08 5.13 9.79
CA GLN A 54 14.93 6.03 9.72
C GLN A 54 13.92 5.69 10.84
N GLN A 55 14.08 6.31 12.01
CA GLN A 55 13.25 6.03 13.20
C GLN A 55 11.75 6.30 12.98
N ASP A 56 11.40 7.36 12.26
CA ASP A 56 9.98 7.68 11.99
C ASP A 56 9.31 6.61 11.13
N ALA A 57 10.01 6.12 10.10
CA ALA A 57 9.51 5.04 9.25
C ALA A 57 9.35 3.74 10.06
N MET A 58 10.28 3.44 10.98
CA MET A 58 10.15 2.29 11.87
C MET A 58 8.93 2.40 12.79
N GLN A 59 8.65 3.58 13.34
CA GLN A 59 7.46 3.81 14.18
C GLN A 59 6.17 3.66 13.37
N SER A 60 6.10 4.24 12.18
CA SER A 60 4.94 4.09 11.28
C SER A 60 4.73 2.62 10.90
N LEU A 61 5.81 1.89 10.62
CA LEU A 61 5.75 0.47 10.27
C LEU A 61 5.28 -0.40 11.43
N TRP A 62 5.70 -0.10 12.66
CA TRP A 62 5.17 -0.77 13.86
C TRP A 62 3.70 -0.49 14.10
N ALA A 63 3.25 0.75 13.92
CA ALA A 63 1.85 1.11 14.06
C ALA A 63 0.98 0.37 13.03
N TYR A 64 1.46 0.32 11.78
CA TYR A 64 0.81 -0.43 10.70
C TYR A 64 0.80 -1.95 10.97
N GLU A 65 1.93 -2.53 11.37
CA GLU A 65 1.99 -3.96 11.68
C GLU A 65 1.02 -4.34 12.81
N ARG A 66 0.88 -3.48 13.82
CA ARG A 66 -0.04 -3.70 14.94
C ARG A 66 -1.51 -3.66 14.51
N SER A 67 -1.87 -2.86 13.51
CA SER A 67 -3.25 -2.80 13.00
C SER A 67 -3.56 -3.95 12.04
N VAL A 68 -2.58 -4.38 11.25
CA VAL A 68 -2.79 -5.39 10.18
C VAL A 68 -2.57 -6.82 10.68
N ARG A 69 -1.65 -7.10 11.60
CA ARG A 69 -1.42 -8.47 12.12
C ARG A 69 -2.69 -9.20 12.56
N PRO A 70 -3.60 -8.58 13.34
CA PRO A 70 -4.81 -9.26 13.77
C PRO A 70 -5.67 -9.75 12.60
N SER A 71 -5.82 -8.98 11.52
CA SER A 71 -6.63 -9.38 10.36
C SER A 71 -5.94 -10.46 9.52
N LEU A 72 -4.60 -10.49 9.49
CA LEU A 72 -3.84 -11.54 8.80
C LEU A 72 -3.84 -12.88 9.54
N ILE A 73 -3.81 -12.84 10.88
CA ILE A 73 -3.72 -14.03 11.74
C ILE A 73 -5.10 -14.58 12.12
N ALA A 74 -6.13 -13.72 12.28
CA ALA A 74 -7.47 -14.15 12.70
C ALA A 74 -8.21 -15.05 11.69
N LYS A 75 -7.71 -15.16 10.45
CA LYS A 75 -8.16 -16.22 9.51
C LYS A 75 -7.80 -17.63 10.00
N GLN A 76 -6.90 -17.78 10.97
CA GLN A 76 -6.83 -19.00 11.78
C GLN A 76 -8.04 -19.03 12.71
N THR A 77 -9.12 -19.66 12.24
CA THR A 77 -10.34 -20.03 12.96
C THR A 77 -10.19 -19.87 14.48
N GLN A 78 -10.67 -18.76 15.03
CA GLN A 78 -10.89 -18.67 16.48
C GLN A 78 -11.95 -19.72 16.80
N LYS A 79 -11.50 -20.92 17.21
CA LYS A 79 -12.40 -21.95 17.74
C LYS A 79 -13.18 -21.31 18.87
N LYS A 80 -14.50 -21.33 18.77
CA LYS A 80 -15.33 -20.83 19.86
C LYS A 80 -15.01 -21.68 21.07
N VAL A 81 -14.94 -21.09 22.26
CA VAL A 81 -14.74 -21.84 23.51
C VAL A 81 -15.79 -22.96 23.65
N THR A 82 -16.98 -22.77 23.09
CA THR A 82 -18.05 -23.76 23.00
C THR A 82 -17.70 -25.01 22.19
N ASP A 83 -16.78 -24.93 21.24
CA ASP A 83 -16.36 -26.08 20.42
C ASP A 83 -15.55 -27.10 21.25
N TYR A 84 -14.89 -26.64 22.32
CA TYR A 84 -14.20 -27.52 23.26
C TYR A 84 -15.17 -28.46 24.01
N PHE A 85 -16.38 -27.97 24.29
CA PHE A 85 -17.41 -28.72 25.00
C PHE A 85 -18.24 -29.64 24.09
N GLN A 86 -18.02 -29.61 22.77
CA GLN A 86 -18.72 -30.46 21.80
C GLN A 86 -18.01 -31.77 21.48
N ARG A 87 -16.81 -32.01 22.05
CA ARG A 87 -16.07 -33.25 21.84
C ARG A 87 -16.72 -34.39 22.63
N LYS A 88 -17.52 -35.21 21.96
CA LYS A 88 -18.02 -36.51 22.45
C LYS A 88 -16.99 -37.61 22.24
#